data_AF-A0A2R6K072-F1
#
_entry.id   AF-A0A2R6K072-F1
#
_cell.length_a   1.000
_cell.length_b   1.000
_cell.length_c   1.000
_cell.angle_alpha   90.00
_cell.angle_beta   90.00
_cell.angle_gamma   90.00
#
_symmetry.space_group_name_H-M   'P 1'
#
loop_
_entity.id
_entity.type
_entity.pdbx_description
1 polymer ?
#
loop_
_entity_poly.entity_id
_entity_poly.type
_entity_poly.pdbx_seq_one_letter_code
_entity_poly.pdbx_strand_id
1 'polypeptide(L)' 'MSDAPSSAPSLTDEEERVVAAALDAGYYEQPRKTTHTELALRLGTDPATVATLLRRAESSAMVVALRNQT' A
#
# COMPACT_ATOMS: atom_id res chain seq x y z
N MET A 1 11.53 -15.41 26.23
CA MET A 1 11.92 -14.03 25.85
C MET A 1 12.98 -14.13 24.77
N SER A 2 12.58 -13.90 23.52
CA SER A 2 13.38 -13.38 22.40
C SER A 2 12.67 -13.78 21.10
N ASP A 3 11.65 -13.00 20.76
CA ASP A 3 11.32 -12.73 19.37
C ASP A 3 11.48 -11.22 19.24
N ALA A 4 12.68 -10.79 18.86
CA ALA A 4 12.93 -9.37 18.62
C ALA A 4 12.24 -9.04 17.29
N PRO A 5 11.37 -8.02 17.22
CA PRO A 5 10.74 -7.69 15.96
C PRO A 5 11.84 -7.35 14.96
N SER A 6 11.93 -8.15 13.89
CA SER A 6 12.64 -7.73 12.69
C SER A 6 12.03 -6.40 12.26
N SER A 7 12.73 -5.29 12.50
CA SER A 7 12.30 -3.93 12.11
C SER A 7 12.35 -3.72 10.59
N ALA A 8 12.04 -4.76 9.81
CA ALA A 8 11.69 -4.58 8.42
C ALA A 8 10.43 -3.73 8.37
N PRO A 9 10.35 -2.75 7.45
CA PRO A 9 9.13 -1.98 7.27
C PRO A 9 8.04 -2.94 6.75
N SER A 10 7.13 -3.33 7.64
CA SER A 10 5.89 -4.04 7.31
C SER A 10 4.79 -3.02 7.06
N LEU A 11 3.88 -3.35 6.13
CA LEU A 11 2.68 -2.56 5.96
C LEU A 11 1.83 -2.63 7.24
N THR A 12 1.13 -1.54 7.56
CA THR A 12 0.03 -1.61 8.52
C THR A 12 -1.18 -2.31 7.88
N ASP A 13 -2.11 -2.82 8.70
CA ASP A 13 -3.37 -3.40 8.20
C ASP A 13 -4.16 -2.43 7.29
N GLU A 14 -4.03 -1.13 7.51
CA GLU A 14 -4.67 -0.10 6.67
C GLU A 14 -3.94 0.08 5.35
N GLU A 15 -2.61 0.13 5.37
CA GLU A 15 -1.77 0.21 4.18
C GLU A 15 -1.96 -1.03 3.30
N GLU A 16 -1.96 -2.22 3.88
CA GLU A 16 -2.21 -3.49 3.18
C GLU A 16 -3.60 -3.51 2.55
N ARG A 17 -4.64 -3.15 3.30
CA ARG A 17 -6.02 -3.11 2.80
C ARG A 17 -6.16 -2.17 1.60
N VAL A 18 -5.54 -0.99 1.65
CA VAL A 18 -5.59 -0.02 0.56
C VAL A 18 -4.82 -0.52 -0.67
N VAL A 19 -3.63 -1.10 -0.49
CA VAL A 19 -2.85 -1.68 -1.59
C VAL A 19 -3.59 -2.85 -2.24
N ALA A 20 -4.20 -3.74 -1.46
CA ALA A 20 -5.00 -4.85 -1.97
C ALA A 20 -6.18 -4.34 -2.81
N ALA A 21 -6.92 -3.36 -2.31
CA ALA A 21 -8.02 -2.75 -3.06
C ALA A 21 -7.54 -2.05 -4.34
N ALA A 22 -6.36 -1.41 -4.31
CA ALA A 22 -5.74 -0.76 -5.46
C ALA A 22 -5.32 -1.79 -6.53
N LEU A 23 -4.72 -2.91 -6.13
CA LEU A 23 -4.37 -4.02 -7.02
C LEU A 23 -5.63 -4.60 -7.68
N ASP A 24 -6.65 -4.95 -6.88
CA ASP A 24 -7.91 -5.51 -7.35
C ASP A 24 -8.65 -4.59 -8.34
N ALA A 25 -8.53 -3.28 -8.16
CA ALA A 25 -9.17 -2.28 -9.01
C ALA A 25 -8.30 -1.87 -10.22
N GLY A 26 -7.12 -2.45 -10.39
CA GLY A 26 -6.21 -2.16 -11.50
C GLY A 26 -5.56 -0.77 -11.42
N TYR A 27 -5.26 -0.29 -10.21
CA TYR A 27 -4.59 1.00 -9.98
C TYR A 27 -3.17 1.03 -10.55
N TYR A 28 -2.49 -0.12 -10.52
CA TYR A 28 -1.13 -0.32 -11.00
C TYR A 28 -1.06 -0.89 -12.43
N GLU A 29 -2.21 -1.08 -13.08
CA GLU A 29 -2.25 -1.54 -14.47
C GLU A 29 -1.95 -0.40 -15.45
N GLN A 30 -1.61 -0.77 -16.69
CA GLN A 30 -1.41 0.17 -17.79
C GLN A 30 -2.32 -0.21 -18.98
N PRO A 31 -3.34 0.63 -19.32
CA PRO A 31 -3.70 1.89 -18.67
C PRO A 31 -4.28 1.68 -17.27
N ARG A 32 -4.10 2.68 -16.39
CA ARG A 32 -4.68 2.67 -15.03
C ARG A 32 -6.20 2.55 -15.12
N LYS A 33 -6.78 1.60 -14.36
CA LYS A 33 -8.22 1.28 -14.40
C LYS A 33 -9.06 1.89 -13.28
N THR A 34 -8.45 2.54 -12.29
CA THR A 34 -9.15 3.19 -11.17
C THR A 34 -8.44 4.48 -10.74
N THR A 35 -9.13 5.31 -9.99
CA THR A 35 -8.63 6.55 -9.38
C THR A 35 -8.62 6.47 -7.85
N HIS A 36 -7.92 7.39 -7.19
CA HIS A 36 -8.02 7.52 -5.73
C HIS A 36 -9.45 7.81 -5.25
N THR A 37 -10.24 8.53 -6.05
CA THR A 37 -11.65 8.83 -5.73
C THR A 37 -12.51 7.57 -5.73
N GLU A 38 -12.36 6.71 -6.75
CA GLU A 38 -13.11 5.44 -6.82
C GLU A 38 -12.68 4.48 -5.73
N LEU A 39 -11.39 4.43 -5.40
CA LEU A 39 -10.88 3.65 -4.27
C LEU A 39 -11.41 4.17 -2.93
N ALA A 40 -11.46 5.49 -2.74
CA ALA A 40 -11.99 6.12 -1.53
C ALA A 40 -13.47 5.78 -1.33
N LEU A 41 -14.27 5.84 -2.40
CA LEU A 41 -15.67 5.40 -2.39
C LEU A 41 -15.82 3.92 -2.01
N ARG A 42 -14.97 3.05 -2.59
CA ARG A 42 -14.99 1.60 -2.28
C ARG A 42 -14.62 1.30 -0.83
N LEU A 43 -13.70 2.07 -0.26
CA LEU A 43 -13.13 1.84 1.07
C LEU A 43 -13.83 2.64 2.19
N GLY A 44 -14.80 3.49 1.85
CA GLY A 44 -15.49 4.33 2.83
C GLY A 44 -14.57 5.37 3.49
N THR A 45 -13.62 5.92 2.73
CA THR A 45 -12.65 6.91 3.18
C THR A 45 -12.57 8.10 2.21
N ASP A 46 -11.60 9.00 2.37
CA ASP A 46 -11.37 10.13 1.47
C ASP A 46 -10.17 9.88 0.52
N PRO A 47 -10.13 10.55 -0.66
CA PRO A 47 -9.07 10.34 -1.64
C PRO A 47 -7.66 10.69 -1.15
N ALA A 48 -7.52 11.66 -0.23
CA ALA A 48 -6.23 12.05 0.32
C ALA A 48 -5.71 11.00 1.32
N THR A 49 -6.60 10.35 2.07
CA THR A 49 -6.26 9.18 2.90
C THR A 49 -5.77 8.02 2.04
N VAL A 50 -6.47 7.69 0.94
CA VAL A 50 -6.01 6.66 -0.02
C VAL A 50 -4.61 6.99 -0.56
N ALA A 51 -4.40 8.21 -1.06
CA ALA A 51 -3.11 8.63 -1.59
C ALA A 51 -1.98 8.57 -0.54
N THR A 52 -2.29 8.90 0.72
CA THR A 52 -1.33 8.85 1.82
C THR A 52 -0.95 7.42 2.18
N LEU A 53 -1.94 6.53 2.29
CA LEU A 53 -1.71 5.12 2.60
C LEU A 53 -0.95 4.42 1.48
N LEU A 54 -1.31 4.64 0.21
CA LEU A 54 -0.55 4.12 -0.94
C LEU A 54 0.90 4.60 -0.93
N ARG A 55 1.16 5.91 -0.75
CA ARG A 55 2.53 6.45 -0.70
C ARG A 55 3.37 5.81 0.42
N ARG A 56 2.79 5.65 1.61
CA ARG A 56 3.48 5.02 2.75
C ARG A 56 3.79 3.55 2.46
N ALA A 57 2.80 2.83 1.93
CA ALA A 57 2.95 1.42 1.59
C ALA A 57 4.00 1.20 0.49
N GLU A 58 3.98 2.02 -0.56
CA GLU A 58 4.95 1.99 -1.65
C GLU A 58 6.38 2.29 -1.13
N SER A 59 6.52 3.26 -0.23
CA SER A 59 7.83 3.57 0.38
C SER A 59 8.37 2.38 1.17
N SER A 60 7.55 1.74 2.00
CA SER A 60 7.91 0.52 2.73
C SER A 60 8.30 -0.61 1.78
N ALA A 61 7.51 -0.83 0.73
CA ALA A 61 7.76 -1.86 -0.28
C ALA A 61 9.10 -1.65 -1.01
N MET A 62 9.44 -0.41 -1.37
CA MET A 62 10.73 -0.12 -2.01
C MET A 62 11.93 -0.38 -1.09
N VAL A 63 11.81 -0.06 0.20
CA VAL A 63 12.87 -0.37 1.18
C VAL A 63 13.08 -1.88 1.32
N VAL A 64 12.00 -2.65 1.42
CA VAL A 64 12.08 -4.12 1.46
C VAL A 64 12.66 -4.68 0.16
N ALA A 65 12.19 -4.21 -0.99
CA ALA A 65 12.66 -4.65 -2.29
C ALA A 65 14.16 -4.42 -2.49
N LEU A 66 14.69 -3.27 -2.05
CA LEU A 66 16.13 -2.98 -2.14
C LEU A 66 16.97 -3.85 -1.19
N ARG A 67 16.47 -4.18 0.00
CA ARG A 67 17.15 -5.06 0.95
C ARG A 67 17.20 -6.51 0.48
N ASN A 68 16.19 -6.96 -0.25
CA ASN A 68 16.09 -8.33 -0.76
C ASN A 68 16.91 -8.56 -2.05
N GLN A 69 17.58 -7.54 -2.58
CA GLN A 69 18.39 -7.59 -3.81
C GLN A 69 19.90 -7.77 -3.56
N THR A 70 20.33 -7.73 -2.30
CA THR A 70 21.71 -7.99 -1.85
C THR A 70 21.82 -9.34 -1.17
#